data_AF-A0A5D0MX24-F1
#
_entry.id   AF-A0A5D0MX24-F1
#
_cell.length_a   1.000
_cell.length_b   1.000
_cell.length_c   1.000
_cell.angle_alpha   90.00
_cell.angle_beta   90.00
_cell.angle_gamma   90.00
#
_symmetry.space_group_name_H-M   'P 1'
#
loop_
_entity.id
_entity.type
_entity.pdbx_description
1 polymer ?
#
loop_
_entity_poly.entity_id
_entity_poly.type
_entity_poly.pdbx_seq_one_letter_code
_entity_poly.pdbx_strand_id
1 'polypeptide(L)'
;GQKTNNGMHSVWMMISLAAMCGHTVKQGGNLGVNSTDTASNPVTFENGRMFPQLGSGTTYPFLAVDSNKFVDLVVTGRDGRTAEQFYNDNKYIYGVELNQDDPKLEVDMVLGSYHITNSFNTCPNTNKAVNIFTQKDGSDYKIKHYVIYEQYMTPTAAYADVILPACSHHEKPFFANGEATFFQNKLIEPMYDTKSDVDIDIELAKKLNTRGIPVSYSRNGKTDEELCKEAWEAATVDGIEKPSFEEVKEIGKVQKPIDETTIPNPMPGLMGYLQYTTETGKIQFFSPFYYYRDKCDLENQEGSPRVEPRVKYVEPYEGYEKIMNNNNVGVKGIEYTMQFTTKHARNRAHTVYDNVSMIRDEFDYPKRAIMNPADASKRGIHDGDTVYIFNDWGCVKVGVGISPTINEGVISLPHGVWYRKGSETYGAWYDIDLGNSVENKVVGDKTYYKYIVNVDIGGCENGLTHDKDFGSPKDPLCGQVGDNHFNGNLCEVSKVHPDNL
;
A
#
# COMPACT_ATOMS: atom_id res chain seq x y z
N GLY A 1 -4.61 -1.92 3.36
CA GLY A 1 -4.77 -1.56 4.79
C GLY A 1 -3.49 -0.93 5.33
N GLN A 2 -3.59 0.04 6.24
CA GLN A 2 -2.41 0.65 6.90
C GLN A 2 -1.58 -0.39 7.67
N LYS A 3 -0.27 -0.47 7.40
CA LYS A 3 0.68 -1.35 8.09
C LYS A 3 1.85 -0.52 8.63
N THR A 4 2.05 -0.53 9.95
CA THR A 4 3.23 0.10 10.58
C THR A 4 4.54 -0.53 10.07
N ASN A 5 5.68 0.13 10.32
CA ASN A 5 6.97 -0.57 10.23
C ASN A 5 6.91 -1.79 11.17
N ASN A 6 7.34 -2.96 10.68
CA ASN A 6 7.17 -4.25 11.37
C ASN A 6 5.70 -4.65 11.63
N GLY A 7 4.76 -4.06 10.90
CA GLY A 7 3.44 -3.71 11.43
C GLY A 7 2.36 -4.75 11.55
N MET A 8 2.71 -5.99 11.27
CA MET A 8 1.88 -7.10 11.70
C MET A 8 2.25 -7.52 13.13
N HIS A 9 3.50 -7.37 13.57
CA HIS A 9 3.94 -7.87 14.88
C HIS A 9 3.20 -7.22 16.05
N SER A 10 3.02 -5.89 16.06
CA SER A 10 2.30 -5.21 17.15
C SER A 10 0.82 -5.59 17.22
N VAL A 11 0.15 -5.66 16.08
CA VAL A 11 -1.25 -6.12 16.00
C VAL A 11 -1.35 -7.59 16.40
N TRP A 12 -0.48 -8.46 15.89
CA TRP A 12 -0.43 -9.87 16.29
C TRP A 12 -0.06 -10.06 17.75
N MET A 13 0.74 -9.18 18.36
CA MET A 13 1.04 -9.22 19.80
C MET A 13 -0.22 -8.93 20.58
N MET A 14 -0.97 -7.90 20.18
CA MET A 14 -2.23 -7.55 20.83
C MET A 14 -3.28 -8.64 20.67
N ILE A 15 -3.40 -9.25 19.48
CA ILE A 15 -4.25 -10.43 19.25
C ILE A 15 -3.78 -11.60 20.11
N SER A 16 -2.47 -11.84 20.19
CA SER A 16 -1.90 -12.94 20.98
C SER A 16 -2.13 -12.75 22.47
N LEU A 17 -1.96 -11.53 22.96
CA LEU A 17 -2.26 -11.16 24.34
C LEU A 17 -3.74 -11.31 24.64
N ALA A 18 -4.62 -10.81 23.76
CA ALA A 18 -6.06 -10.98 23.89
C ALA A 18 -6.44 -12.48 23.92
N ALA A 19 -5.79 -13.31 23.12
CA ALA A 19 -6.00 -14.76 23.11
C ALA A 19 -5.54 -15.42 24.42
N MET A 20 -4.32 -15.11 24.87
CA MET A 20 -3.75 -15.63 26.12
C MET A 20 -4.55 -15.22 27.36
N CYS A 21 -5.11 -14.01 27.36
CA CYS A 21 -5.95 -13.50 28.44
C CYS A 21 -7.43 -13.92 28.31
N GLY A 22 -7.79 -14.73 27.32
CA GLY A 22 -9.15 -15.22 27.12
C GLY A 22 -10.16 -14.12 26.79
N HIS A 23 -9.72 -13.06 26.10
CA HIS A 23 -10.56 -11.97 25.58
C HIS A 23 -10.99 -12.18 24.13
N THR A 24 -10.25 -12.99 23.36
CA THR A 24 -10.72 -13.45 22.04
C THR A 24 -12.07 -14.13 22.19
N VAL A 25 -12.98 -13.89 21.25
CA VAL A 25 -14.37 -14.41 21.18
C VAL A 25 -15.37 -13.84 22.19
N LYS A 26 -14.96 -12.89 23.03
CA LYS A 26 -15.90 -12.14 23.89
C LYS A 26 -16.42 -10.90 23.18
N GLN A 27 -17.71 -10.61 23.32
CA GLN A 27 -18.30 -9.36 22.84
C GLN A 27 -17.55 -8.16 23.44
N GLY A 28 -17.08 -7.25 22.59
CA GLY A 28 -16.25 -6.10 22.99
C GLY A 28 -14.78 -6.42 23.32
N GLY A 29 -14.35 -7.69 23.27
CA GLY A 29 -12.97 -8.14 23.52
C GLY A 29 -12.17 -8.51 22.26
N ASN A 30 -12.81 -8.50 21.09
CA ASN A 30 -12.18 -8.88 19.83
C ASN A 30 -11.41 -7.71 19.18
N LEU A 31 -10.16 -7.98 18.81
CA LEU A 31 -9.34 -7.19 17.88
C LEU A 31 -9.42 -7.87 16.51
N GLY A 32 -10.57 -7.77 15.85
CA GLY A 32 -10.81 -8.45 14.58
C GLY A 32 -11.50 -7.53 13.58
N VAL A 33 -11.15 -7.70 12.31
CA VAL A 33 -11.90 -7.15 11.18
C VAL A 33 -13.09 -8.07 10.96
N ASN A 34 -14.31 -7.53 10.91
CA ASN A 34 -15.45 -8.22 10.33
C ASN A 34 -15.22 -8.31 8.81
N SER A 35 -14.42 -9.26 8.34
CA SER A 35 -14.42 -9.62 6.92
C SER A 35 -15.45 -10.72 6.73
N THR A 36 -16.70 -10.29 6.54
CA THR A 36 -17.84 -11.16 6.21
C THR A 36 -17.92 -11.48 4.72
N ASP A 37 -16.81 -11.39 3.97
CA ASP A 37 -16.78 -11.33 2.51
C ASP A 37 -17.39 -12.53 1.75
N THR A 38 -17.85 -13.58 2.42
CA THR A 38 -18.52 -14.70 1.75
C THR A 38 -19.68 -15.32 2.53
N ALA A 39 -19.58 -15.49 3.85
CA ALA A 39 -20.59 -16.26 4.59
C ALA A 39 -21.94 -15.54 4.81
N SER A 40 -21.99 -14.21 4.70
CA SER A 40 -23.23 -13.43 4.78
C SER A 40 -23.83 -13.07 3.42
N ASN A 41 -23.08 -13.20 2.33
CA ASN A 41 -23.57 -12.88 1.00
C ASN A 41 -24.51 -13.98 0.48
N PRO A 42 -25.74 -13.67 0.02
CA PRO A 42 -26.61 -14.66 -0.62
C PRO A 42 -26.11 -15.16 -1.97
N VAL A 43 -25.20 -14.44 -2.63
CA VAL A 43 -24.76 -14.73 -3.99
C VAL A 43 -23.33 -15.26 -3.96
N THR A 44 -23.13 -16.46 -4.51
CA THR A 44 -21.80 -16.99 -4.77
C THR A 44 -21.60 -17.21 -6.26
N PHE A 45 -20.46 -16.76 -6.77
CA PHE A 45 -20.04 -17.04 -8.13
C PHE A 45 -19.07 -18.21 -8.11
N GLU A 46 -19.36 -19.29 -8.84
CA GLU A 46 -18.52 -20.49 -8.87
C GLU A 46 -17.06 -20.14 -9.23
N ASN A 47 -16.10 -20.80 -8.57
CA ASN A 47 -14.66 -20.57 -8.73
C ASN A 47 -14.17 -19.14 -8.39
N GLY A 48 -14.93 -18.37 -7.59
CA GLY A 48 -14.54 -17.02 -7.17
C GLY A 48 -14.56 -15.99 -8.31
N ARG A 49 -15.19 -16.35 -9.43
CA ARG A 49 -15.15 -15.55 -10.65
C ARG A 49 -16.36 -14.62 -10.72
N MET A 50 -16.14 -13.32 -10.59
CA MET A 50 -17.20 -12.31 -10.82
C MET A 50 -17.63 -12.21 -12.30
N PHE A 51 -16.94 -12.89 -13.21
CA PHE A 51 -17.23 -12.95 -14.65
C PHE A 51 -16.95 -14.36 -15.19
N PRO A 52 -17.68 -14.87 -16.20
CA PRO A 52 -17.53 -16.25 -16.68
C PRO A 52 -16.09 -16.62 -17.08
N GLN A 53 -15.78 -17.92 -17.28
CA GLN A 53 -14.49 -18.26 -17.90
C GLN A 53 -14.50 -17.78 -19.34
N LEU A 54 -13.87 -16.64 -19.56
CA LEU A 54 -13.99 -15.94 -20.81
C LEU A 54 -13.07 -16.60 -21.89
N GLY A 55 -12.10 -17.47 -21.52
CA GLY A 55 -11.28 -18.25 -22.47
C GLY A 55 -10.12 -19.04 -21.85
N SER A 56 -9.21 -19.52 -22.71
CA SER A 56 -8.06 -20.37 -22.35
C SER A 56 -6.75 -19.81 -22.92
N GLY A 57 -5.67 -19.92 -22.15
CA GLY A 57 -4.33 -19.50 -22.54
C GLY A 57 -3.27 -20.19 -21.69
N THR A 58 -2.03 -20.22 -22.18
CA THR A 58 -0.89 -20.68 -21.39
C THR A 58 -0.54 -19.60 -20.37
N THR A 59 -0.65 -19.92 -19.09
CA THR A 59 -0.19 -19.07 -18.00
C THR A 59 1.30 -19.29 -17.78
N TYR A 60 2.06 -18.20 -17.65
CA TYR A 60 3.44 -18.23 -17.21
C TYR A 60 3.50 -17.78 -15.74
N PRO A 61 4.40 -18.35 -14.93
CA PRO A 61 4.58 -17.89 -13.56
C PRO A 61 5.03 -16.43 -13.56
N PHE A 62 4.37 -15.60 -12.75
CA PHE A 62 4.81 -14.23 -12.51
C PHE A 62 6.00 -14.25 -11.54
N LEU A 63 7.00 -13.44 -11.82
CA LEU A 63 8.02 -13.10 -10.83
C LEU A 63 7.42 -12.10 -9.85
N ALA A 64 7.30 -12.48 -8.58
CA ALA A 64 6.88 -11.53 -7.56
C ALA A 64 8.07 -10.68 -7.11
N VAL A 65 7.82 -9.38 -7.02
CA VAL A 65 8.77 -8.38 -6.50
C VAL A 65 8.07 -7.53 -5.43
N ASP A 66 8.82 -7.02 -4.46
CA ASP A 66 8.27 -6.12 -3.45
C ASP A 66 7.89 -4.77 -4.07
N SER A 67 6.59 -4.46 -4.08
CA SER A 67 6.06 -3.20 -4.59
C SER A 67 6.54 -1.97 -3.82
N ASN A 68 6.96 -2.12 -2.57
CA ASN A 68 7.46 -1.02 -1.74
C ASN A 68 8.95 -0.73 -1.97
N LYS A 69 9.67 -1.67 -2.59
CA LYS A 69 11.06 -1.53 -3.03
C LYS A 69 11.14 -1.42 -4.55
N PHE A 70 10.04 -1.05 -5.20
CA PHE A 70 9.95 -0.94 -6.65
C PHE A 70 10.98 0.06 -7.23
N VAL A 71 11.22 1.18 -6.56
CA VAL A 71 12.24 2.13 -7.01
C VAL A 71 13.65 1.51 -6.94
N ASP A 72 13.93 0.71 -5.90
CA ASP A 72 15.20 -0.02 -5.78
C ASP A 72 15.35 -1.06 -6.88
N LEU A 73 14.25 -1.75 -7.21
CA LEU A 73 14.22 -2.71 -8.30
C LEU A 73 14.54 -2.05 -9.65
N VAL A 74 13.96 -0.89 -9.93
CA VAL A 74 14.23 -0.15 -11.17
C VAL A 74 15.70 0.26 -11.27
N VAL A 75 16.30 0.67 -10.16
CA VAL A 75 17.67 1.22 -10.15
C VAL A 75 18.73 0.12 -10.10
N THR A 76 18.52 -0.91 -9.29
CA THR A 76 19.53 -1.94 -8.97
C THR A 76 19.23 -3.30 -9.59
N GLY A 77 18.01 -3.49 -10.07
CA GLY A 77 17.50 -4.78 -10.52
C GLY A 77 17.15 -5.76 -9.40
N ARG A 78 17.09 -5.31 -8.14
CA ARG A 78 16.67 -6.12 -6.98
C ARG A 78 15.73 -5.34 -6.07
N ASP A 79 14.83 -6.04 -5.39
CA ASP A 79 13.78 -5.49 -4.53
C ASP A 79 14.14 -5.53 -3.03
N GLY A 80 15.41 -5.24 -2.70
CA GLY A 80 15.93 -5.29 -1.33
C GLY A 80 16.46 -6.65 -0.86
N ARG A 81 16.20 -7.73 -1.60
CA ARG A 81 16.83 -9.05 -1.35
C ARG A 81 18.33 -9.04 -1.68
N THR A 82 19.11 -9.85 -0.96
CA THR A 82 20.52 -10.09 -1.35
C THR A 82 20.57 -10.80 -2.70
N ALA A 83 21.71 -10.72 -3.41
CA ALA A 83 21.89 -11.42 -4.68
C ALA A 83 21.56 -12.93 -4.59
N GLU A 84 22.09 -13.60 -3.56
CA GLU A 84 21.83 -15.02 -3.32
C GLU A 84 20.34 -15.30 -3.06
N GLN A 85 19.67 -14.46 -2.27
CA GLN A 85 18.25 -14.59 -1.99
C GLN A 85 17.41 -14.40 -3.25
N PHE A 86 17.70 -13.34 -4.00
CA PHE A 86 17.00 -13.02 -5.24
C PHE A 86 17.14 -14.16 -6.26
N TYR A 87 18.34 -14.74 -6.43
CA TYR A 87 18.53 -15.90 -7.29
C TYR A 87 17.72 -17.12 -6.83
N ASN A 88 17.87 -17.51 -5.56
CA ASN A 88 17.25 -18.73 -5.03
C ASN A 88 15.72 -18.66 -5.08
N ASP A 89 15.13 -17.54 -4.67
CA ASP A 89 13.68 -17.37 -4.67
C ASP A 89 13.13 -17.46 -6.10
N ASN A 90 13.75 -16.75 -7.05
CA ASN A 90 13.29 -16.79 -8.44
C ASN A 90 13.42 -18.18 -9.05
N LYS A 91 14.51 -18.90 -8.76
CA LYS A 91 14.74 -20.26 -9.26
C LYS A 91 13.78 -21.29 -8.65
N TYR A 92 13.65 -21.31 -7.33
CA TYR A 92 12.95 -22.39 -6.64
C TYR A 92 11.46 -22.13 -6.45
N ILE A 93 11.02 -20.87 -6.37
CA ILE A 93 9.61 -20.52 -6.21
C ILE A 93 8.96 -20.32 -7.58
N TYR A 94 9.58 -19.51 -8.45
CA TYR A 94 8.99 -19.12 -9.72
C TYR A 94 9.51 -19.93 -10.91
N GLY A 95 10.52 -20.78 -10.72
CA GLY A 95 11.09 -21.60 -11.79
C GLY A 95 11.91 -20.79 -12.80
N VAL A 96 12.37 -19.60 -12.43
CA VAL A 96 13.12 -18.68 -13.31
C VAL A 96 14.57 -18.63 -12.88
N GLU A 97 15.44 -19.12 -13.75
CA GLU A 97 16.89 -19.10 -13.52
C GLU A 97 17.48 -17.78 -14.00
N LEU A 98 17.86 -16.93 -13.05
CA LEU A 98 18.58 -15.68 -13.31
C LEU A 98 20.09 -15.95 -13.50
N ASN A 99 20.84 -14.94 -13.92
CA ASN A 99 22.31 -15.01 -13.91
C ASN A 99 22.80 -15.26 -12.47
N GLN A 100 23.60 -16.31 -12.26
CA GLN A 100 24.08 -16.70 -10.94
C GLN A 100 25.15 -15.74 -10.38
N ASP A 101 25.96 -15.13 -11.24
CA ASP A 101 27.05 -14.24 -10.83
C ASP A 101 26.54 -12.86 -10.41
N ASP A 102 25.48 -12.37 -11.08
CA ASP A 102 24.80 -11.12 -10.77
C ASP A 102 23.29 -11.23 -11.02
N PRO A 103 22.55 -11.86 -10.10
CA PRO A 103 21.11 -12.04 -10.22
C PRO A 103 20.40 -10.71 -10.04
N LYS A 104 19.80 -10.22 -11.12
CA LYS A 104 19.06 -8.95 -11.18
C LYS A 104 18.07 -8.94 -12.35
N LEU A 105 17.10 -8.04 -12.28
CA LEU A 105 16.20 -7.70 -13.39
C LEU A 105 16.66 -6.41 -14.07
N GLU A 106 16.44 -6.31 -15.39
CA GLU A 106 16.50 -5.06 -16.13
C GLU A 106 15.06 -4.62 -16.39
N VAL A 107 14.69 -3.42 -15.91
CA VAL A 107 13.31 -2.91 -15.97
C VAL A 107 13.20 -1.84 -17.05
N ASP A 108 12.75 -2.23 -18.24
CA ASP A 108 12.59 -1.31 -19.36
C ASP A 108 11.30 -0.49 -19.30
N MET A 109 10.22 -1.10 -18.82
CA MET A 109 8.90 -0.49 -18.81
C MET A 109 8.16 -0.85 -17.53
N VAL A 110 7.44 0.13 -17.00
CA VAL A 110 6.50 -0.07 -15.90
C VAL A 110 5.13 0.36 -16.39
N LEU A 111 4.20 -0.60 -16.34
CA LEU A 111 2.82 -0.44 -16.73
C LEU A 111 1.96 -0.58 -15.47
N GLY A 112 1.34 0.51 -15.04
CA GLY A 112 0.38 0.52 -13.93
C GLY A 112 -1.05 0.68 -14.43
N SER A 113 -2.01 -0.05 -13.84
CA SER A 113 -3.44 0.19 -14.05
C SER A 113 -4.02 1.04 -12.91
N TYR A 114 -5.24 1.57 -13.03
CA TYR A 114 -5.88 2.34 -11.95
C TYR A 114 -6.16 1.50 -10.69
N HIS A 115 -6.23 0.16 -10.83
CA HIS A 115 -6.25 -0.77 -9.69
C HIS A 115 -4.88 -0.90 -9.00
N ILE A 116 -3.81 -0.46 -9.67
CA ILE A 116 -2.53 -0.17 -9.07
C ILE A 116 -2.62 1.28 -8.57
N THR A 117 -2.57 1.36 -7.25
CA THR A 117 -2.68 2.57 -6.44
C THR A 117 -1.83 3.72 -6.98
N ASN A 118 -2.19 4.95 -6.63
CA ASN A 118 -1.36 6.15 -6.77
C ASN A 118 -0.01 5.95 -6.01
N SER A 119 0.85 5.11 -6.59
CA SER A 119 1.94 4.39 -5.92
C SER A 119 3.01 5.34 -5.46
N PHE A 120 3.28 6.42 -6.19
CA PHE A 120 4.21 7.45 -5.71
C PHE A 120 3.72 8.09 -4.41
N ASN A 121 2.40 8.16 -4.22
CA ASN A 121 1.78 8.77 -3.08
C ASN A 121 1.39 7.78 -1.99
N THR A 122 1.23 6.49 -2.29
CA THR A 122 0.84 5.46 -1.33
C THR A 122 2.01 4.63 -0.84
N CYS A 123 3.04 4.42 -1.65
CA CYS A 123 4.27 3.73 -1.25
C CYS A 123 5.18 4.65 -0.42
N PRO A 124 6.10 4.09 0.37
CA PRO A 124 7.13 4.87 1.07
C PRO A 124 7.97 5.72 0.13
N ASN A 125 8.61 6.72 0.73
CA ASN A 125 9.66 7.52 0.12
C ASN A 125 9.25 8.15 -1.22
N THR A 126 8.14 8.88 -1.21
CA THR A 126 7.61 9.58 -2.41
C THR A 126 8.68 10.42 -3.12
N ASN A 127 9.56 11.09 -2.37
CA ASN A 127 10.61 11.93 -2.92
C ASN A 127 11.63 11.13 -3.74
N LYS A 128 11.95 9.91 -3.32
CA LYS A 128 12.81 8.99 -4.06
C LYS A 128 12.18 8.56 -5.38
N ALA A 129 10.90 8.21 -5.38
CA ALA A 129 10.16 7.91 -6.60
C ALA A 129 10.12 9.12 -7.54
N VAL A 130 9.72 10.30 -7.05
CA VAL A 130 9.70 11.53 -7.86
C VAL A 130 11.08 11.82 -8.44
N ASN A 131 12.15 11.71 -7.66
CA ASN A 131 13.51 11.99 -8.13
C ASN A 131 13.94 11.03 -9.25
N ILE A 132 13.76 9.71 -9.08
CA ILE A 132 14.14 8.73 -10.10
C ILE A 132 13.35 8.91 -11.40
N PHE A 133 12.03 9.12 -11.29
CA PHE A 133 11.16 9.18 -12.46
C PHE A 133 11.16 10.56 -13.15
N THR A 134 11.74 11.60 -12.54
CA THR A 134 11.91 12.94 -13.15
C THR A 134 13.28 13.19 -13.76
N GLN A 135 14.29 12.37 -13.47
CA GLN A 135 15.63 12.45 -14.07
C GLN A 135 15.65 11.92 -15.52
N LYS A 136 14.86 12.52 -16.41
CA LYS A 136 14.74 12.10 -17.83
C LYS A 136 15.91 12.57 -18.72
N ASP A 137 16.76 13.46 -18.20
CA ASP A 137 17.88 14.04 -18.94
C ASP A 137 19.21 13.36 -18.54
N GLY A 138 19.66 12.38 -19.32
CA GLY A 138 20.93 11.68 -19.14
C GLY A 138 20.96 10.28 -19.79
N SER A 139 22.15 9.74 -20.06
CA SER A 139 22.32 8.39 -20.64
C SER A 139 21.90 7.25 -19.70
N ASP A 140 21.68 7.56 -18.43
CA ASP A 140 21.47 6.58 -17.36
C ASP A 140 20.02 6.52 -16.87
N TYR A 141 19.06 7.06 -17.65
CA TYR A 141 17.63 6.96 -17.36
C TYR A 141 17.25 5.48 -17.19
N LYS A 142 16.95 5.08 -15.94
CA LYS A 142 16.91 3.67 -15.53
C LYS A 142 15.68 2.92 -16.03
N ILE A 143 14.59 3.64 -16.28
CA ILE A 143 13.35 3.11 -16.85
C ILE A 143 13.13 3.77 -18.20
N LYS A 144 12.79 3.06 -19.27
CA LYS A 144 12.59 3.68 -20.60
C LYS A 144 11.18 4.23 -20.78
N HIS A 145 10.19 3.56 -20.17
CA HIS A 145 8.78 3.91 -20.30
C HIS A 145 8.01 3.72 -18.99
N TYR A 146 7.34 4.77 -18.55
CA TYR A 146 6.39 4.74 -17.45
C TYR A 146 4.97 5.04 -17.95
N VAL A 147 4.11 4.03 -17.96
CA VAL A 147 2.75 4.10 -18.53
C VAL A 147 1.74 3.80 -17.44
N ILE A 148 0.72 4.65 -17.30
CA ILE A 148 -0.29 4.54 -16.24
C ILE A 148 -1.70 4.66 -16.80
N TYR A 149 -2.61 3.79 -16.35
CA TYR A 149 -4.05 3.94 -16.57
C TYR A 149 -4.61 4.75 -15.41
N GLU A 150 -5.35 5.80 -15.70
CA GLU A 150 -5.74 6.73 -14.64
C GLU A 150 -7.01 7.51 -14.99
N GLN A 151 -7.79 7.80 -13.95
CA GLN A 151 -9.02 8.59 -14.00
C GLN A 151 -8.77 10.07 -13.69
N TYR A 152 -7.76 10.37 -12.88
CA TYR A 152 -7.44 11.73 -12.40
C TYR A 152 -5.96 12.08 -12.55
N MET A 153 -5.58 13.35 -12.63
CA MET A 153 -4.15 13.71 -12.62
C MET A 153 -3.53 13.55 -11.22
N THR A 154 -3.38 12.30 -10.76
CA THR A 154 -2.75 11.93 -9.50
C THR A 154 -1.25 12.25 -9.53
N PRO A 155 -0.57 12.35 -8.37
CA PRO A 155 0.88 12.45 -8.31
C PRO A 155 1.59 11.41 -9.16
N THR A 156 1.12 10.15 -9.16
CA THR A 156 1.70 9.10 -10.00
C THR A 156 1.56 9.39 -11.49
N ALA A 157 0.36 9.78 -11.93
CA ALA A 157 0.12 10.13 -13.33
C ALA A 157 0.88 11.39 -13.78
N ALA A 158 1.06 12.37 -12.89
CA ALA A 158 1.79 13.60 -13.18
C ALA A 158 3.27 13.37 -13.56
N TYR A 159 3.82 12.19 -13.25
CA TYR A 159 5.18 11.79 -13.58
C TYR A 159 5.28 10.69 -14.64
N ALA A 160 4.15 10.17 -15.13
CA ALA A 160 4.11 9.18 -16.21
C ALA A 160 4.58 9.77 -17.55
N ASP A 161 5.15 8.94 -18.42
CA ASP A 161 5.43 9.28 -19.82
C ASP A 161 4.15 9.26 -20.66
N VAL A 162 3.29 8.29 -20.39
CA VAL A 162 2.02 8.08 -21.09
C VAL A 162 0.93 7.83 -20.06
N ILE A 163 -0.13 8.62 -20.16
CA ILE A 163 -1.36 8.44 -19.39
C ILE A 163 -2.42 7.89 -20.34
N LEU A 164 -3.05 6.78 -19.96
CA LEU A 164 -4.18 6.20 -20.67
C LEU A 164 -5.46 6.53 -19.87
N PRO A 165 -6.33 7.44 -20.36
CA PRO A 165 -7.52 7.86 -19.63
C PRO A 165 -8.51 6.71 -19.43
N ALA A 166 -8.70 6.31 -18.17
CA ALA A 166 -9.57 5.21 -17.78
C ALA A 166 -10.95 5.72 -17.37
N CYS A 167 -11.99 4.92 -17.62
CA CYS A 167 -13.34 5.17 -17.12
C CYS A 167 -13.41 5.10 -15.59
N SER A 168 -14.19 5.99 -14.99
CA SER A 168 -14.66 5.86 -13.62
C SER A 168 -15.64 4.69 -13.45
N HIS A 169 -15.87 4.31 -12.20
CA HIS A 169 -16.87 3.28 -11.89
C HIS A 169 -18.30 3.66 -12.34
N HIS A 170 -18.61 4.95 -12.47
CA HIS A 170 -19.95 5.42 -12.89
C HIS A 170 -20.20 5.25 -14.39
N GLU A 171 -19.16 5.01 -15.18
CA GLU A 171 -19.20 4.85 -16.64
C GLU A 171 -19.32 3.37 -17.06
N LYS A 172 -19.32 2.42 -16.12
CA LYS A 172 -19.39 0.98 -16.37
C LYS A 172 -20.32 0.25 -15.39
N PRO A 173 -21.03 -0.81 -15.82
CA PRO A 173 -21.76 -1.67 -14.91
C PRO A 173 -20.79 -2.63 -14.21
N PHE A 174 -21.03 -2.93 -12.93
CA PHE A 174 -20.25 -3.95 -12.22
C PHE A 174 -20.99 -4.47 -10.98
N PHE A 175 -20.57 -5.66 -10.53
CA PHE A 175 -20.94 -6.22 -9.24
C PHE A 175 -19.89 -5.90 -8.19
N ALA A 176 -20.34 -5.54 -6.99
CA ALA A 176 -19.53 -5.48 -5.78
C ALA A 176 -20.11 -6.43 -4.73
N ASN A 177 -19.24 -7.05 -3.93
CA ASN A 177 -19.63 -8.01 -2.90
C ASN A 177 -19.16 -7.54 -1.52
N GLY A 178 -19.93 -7.90 -0.50
CA GLY A 178 -19.66 -7.66 0.92
C GLY A 178 -20.72 -8.37 1.75
N GLU A 179 -21.40 -7.66 2.65
CA GLU A 179 -22.58 -8.21 3.37
C GLU A 179 -23.81 -8.46 2.47
N ALA A 180 -23.77 -7.94 1.23
CA ALA A 180 -24.74 -8.13 0.18
C ALA A 180 -24.00 -8.09 -1.17
N THR A 181 -24.66 -8.53 -2.23
CA THR A 181 -24.22 -8.25 -3.60
C THR A 181 -24.88 -6.98 -4.08
N PHE A 182 -24.09 -6.02 -4.50
CA PHE A 182 -24.54 -4.77 -5.09
C PHE A 182 -24.29 -4.81 -6.59
N PHE A 183 -25.27 -4.36 -7.35
CA PHE A 183 -25.13 -4.14 -8.78
C PHE A 183 -25.23 -2.65 -9.06
N GLN A 184 -24.19 -2.10 -9.69
CA GLN A 184 -24.21 -0.75 -10.19
C GLN A 184 -24.54 -0.77 -11.68
N ASN A 185 -25.63 -0.09 -12.06
CA ASN A 185 -25.88 0.24 -13.46
C ASN A 185 -24.85 1.28 -13.94
N LYS A 186 -24.59 1.27 -15.25
CA LYS A 186 -23.91 2.39 -15.90
C LYS A 186 -24.75 3.65 -15.72
N LEU A 187 -24.20 4.68 -15.06
CA LEU A 187 -24.92 5.92 -14.77
C LEU A 187 -24.76 6.96 -15.89
N ILE A 188 -23.57 7.02 -16.48
CA ILE A 188 -23.23 7.96 -17.55
C ILE A 188 -22.45 7.25 -18.66
N GLU A 189 -22.46 7.81 -19.86
CA GLU A 189 -21.58 7.38 -20.94
C GLU A 189 -20.11 7.75 -20.62
N PRO A 190 -19.13 6.96 -21.11
CA PRO A 190 -17.72 7.32 -21.02
C PRO A 190 -17.48 8.76 -21.44
N MET A 191 -16.84 9.54 -20.56
CA MET A 191 -16.62 10.97 -20.79
C MET A 191 -15.36 11.19 -21.61
N TYR A 192 -15.42 12.15 -22.55
CA TYR A 192 -14.29 12.51 -23.41
C TYR A 192 -13.80 11.30 -24.22
N ASP A 193 -12.49 11.03 -24.23
CA ASP A 193 -11.87 9.89 -24.91
C ASP A 193 -11.49 8.76 -23.92
N THR A 194 -12.19 8.64 -22.78
CA THR A 194 -11.93 7.56 -21.81
C THR A 194 -12.32 6.19 -22.36
N LYS A 195 -11.64 5.16 -21.87
CA LYS A 195 -11.95 3.75 -22.16
C LYS A 195 -11.99 2.94 -20.86
N SER A 196 -12.75 1.84 -20.86
CA SER A 196 -12.70 0.90 -19.75
C SER A 196 -11.29 0.29 -19.64
N ASP A 197 -10.87 -0.10 -18.45
CA ASP A 197 -9.57 -0.74 -18.23
C ASP A 197 -9.37 -1.95 -19.16
N VAL A 198 -10.44 -2.73 -19.33
CA VAL A 198 -10.44 -3.92 -20.19
C VAL A 198 -10.28 -3.55 -21.67
N ASP A 199 -10.89 -2.47 -22.14
CA ASP A 199 -10.72 -2.01 -23.52
C ASP A 199 -9.29 -1.51 -23.75
N ILE A 200 -8.70 -0.81 -22.77
CA ILE A 200 -7.29 -0.40 -22.83
C ILE A 200 -6.38 -1.63 -22.92
N ASP A 201 -6.60 -2.63 -22.06
CA ASP A 201 -5.85 -3.88 -22.05
C ASP A 201 -5.98 -4.64 -23.38
N ILE A 202 -7.18 -4.70 -23.96
CA ILE A 202 -7.41 -5.32 -25.26
C ILE A 202 -6.62 -4.60 -26.36
N GLU A 203 -6.65 -3.27 -26.40
CA GLU A 203 -5.95 -2.49 -27.42
C GLU A 203 -4.42 -2.61 -27.28
N LEU A 204 -3.90 -2.61 -26.04
CA LEU A 204 -2.48 -2.85 -25.78
C LEU A 204 -2.08 -4.27 -26.18
N ALA A 205 -2.86 -5.28 -25.79
CA ALA A 205 -2.60 -6.66 -26.15
C ALA A 205 -2.64 -6.85 -27.68
N LYS A 206 -3.58 -6.24 -28.40
CA LYS A 206 -3.61 -6.25 -29.88
C LYS A 206 -2.33 -5.66 -30.49
N LYS A 207 -1.81 -4.56 -29.93
CA LYS A 207 -0.57 -3.92 -30.39
C LYS A 207 0.68 -4.75 -30.08
N LEU A 208 0.74 -5.38 -28.91
CA LEU A 208 1.86 -6.23 -28.49
C LEU A 208 1.83 -7.63 -29.16
N ASN A 209 0.70 -7.99 -29.75
CA ASN A 209 0.46 -9.29 -30.38
C ASN A 209 1.13 -9.42 -31.76
N THR A 210 2.47 -9.42 -31.77
CA THR A 210 3.30 -9.66 -32.95
C THR A 210 3.08 -11.03 -33.61
N ARG A 211 2.44 -11.96 -32.88
CA ARG A 211 2.17 -13.34 -33.31
C ARG A 211 0.78 -13.56 -33.90
N GLY A 212 -0.08 -12.53 -33.95
CA GLY A 212 -1.43 -12.63 -34.52
C GLY A 212 -2.38 -13.52 -33.72
N ILE A 213 -2.12 -13.76 -32.43
CA ILE A 213 -2.99 -14.50 -31.52
C ILE A 213 -4.32 -13.75 -31.35
N PRO A 214 -5.49 -14.38 -31.51
CA PRO A 214 -6.75 -13.70 -31.24
C PRO A 214 -6.79 -13.09 -29.84
N VAL A 215 -6.91 -11.77 -29.75
CA VAL A 215 -7.04 -11.02 -28.49
C VAL A 215 -8.48 -10.56 -28.36
N SER A 216 -9.26 -11.24 -27.52
CA SER A 216 -10.61 -10.79 -27.16
C SER A 216 -10.72 -10.39 -25.69
N TYR A 217 -9.62 -10.53 -24.93
CA TYR A 217 -9.64 -10.68 -23.47
C TYR A 217 -10.82 -11.54 -23.04
N SER A 218 -11.10 -12.56 -23.86
CA SER A 218 -12.04 -13.58 -23.54
C SER A 218 -13.53 -13.04 -23.52
N ARG A 219 -13.75 -11.75 -23.78
CA ARG A 219 -15.09 -11.12 -23.90
C ARG A 219 -15.89 -11.62 -25.10
N ASN A 220 -15.21 -12.12 -26.14
CA ASN A 220 -15.82 -12.61 -27.38
C ASN A 220 -16.83 -11.61 -28.00
N GLY A 221 -16.53 -10.30 -27.90
CA GLY A 221 -17.38 -9.23 -28.44
C GLY A 221 -18.48 -8.72 -27.51
N LYS A 222 -18.62 -9.27 -26.30
CA LYS A 222 -19.65 -8.88 -25.33
C LYS A 222 -19.33 -7.58 -24.61
N THR A 223 -20.37 -6.79 -24.36
CA THR A 223 -20.37 -5.59 -23.51
C THR A 223 -20.24 -5.94 -22.02
N ASP A 224 -19.87 -4.98 -21.18
CA ASP A 224 -19.75 -5.22 -19.72
C ASP A 224 -21.10 -5.65 -19.11
N GLU A 225 -22.21 -5.12 -19.62
CA GLU A 225 -23.55 -5.47 -19.16
C GLU A 225 -23.92 -6.92 -19.52
N GLU A 226 -23.63 -7.36 -20.74
CA GLU A 226 -23.83 -8.76 -21.13
C GLU A 226 -22.99 -9.71 -20.27
N LEU A 227 -21.76 -9.31 -19.93
CA LEU A 227 -20.88 -10.08 -19.04
C LEU A 227 -21.42 -10.13 -17.61
N CYS A 228 -21.96 -9.03 -17.09
CA CYS A 228 -22.64 -9.01 -15.79
C CYS A 228 -23.89 -9.89 -15.81
N LYS A 229 -24.69 -9.85 -16.88
CA LYS A 229 -25.86 -10.70 -17.03
C LYS A 229 -25.50 -12.17 -16.98
N GLU A 230 -24.49 -12.59 -17.74
CA GLU A 230 -24.04 -13.98 -17.74
C GLU A 230 -23.47 -14.41 -16.39
N ALA A 231 -22.69 -13.54 -15.75
CA ALA A 231 -22.21 -13.78 -14.40
C ALA A 231 -23.37 -13.98 -13.42
N TRP A 232 -24.40 -13.15 -13.51
CA TRP A 232 -25.61 -13.28 -12.70
C TRP A 232 -26.38 -14.56 -13.00
N GLU A 233 -26.58 -14.90 -14.26
CA GLU A 233 -27.27 -16.12 -14.69
C GLU A 233 -26.55 -17.39 -14.20
N ALA A 234 -25.21 -17.38 -14.20
CA ALA A 234 -24.38 -18.46 -13.67
C ALA A 234 -24.26 -18.47 -12.13
N ALA A 235 -24.56 -17.36 -11.45
CA ALA A 235 -24.42 -17.27 -10.00
C ALA A 235 -25.39 -18.20 -9.27
N THR A 236 -24.95 -18.78 -8.17
CA THR A 236 -25.82 -19.48 -7.23
C THR A 236 -26.30 -18.50 -6.17
N VAL A 237 -27.60 -18.54 -5.89
CA VAL A 237 -28.25 -17.70 -4.87
C VAL A 237 -28.89 -18.62 -3.84
N ASP A 238 -28.51 -18.48 -2.58
CA ASP A 238 -28.99 -19.31 -1.47
C ASP A 238 -29.92 -18.54 -0.53
N GLY A 239 -30.87 -19.25 0.07
CA GLY A 239 -31.78 -18.73 1.10
C GLY A 239 -32.86 -17.76 0.63
N ILE A 240 -32.85 -17.34 -0.64
CA ILE A 240 -33.87 -16.50 -1.28
C ILE A 240 -34.18 -16.97 -2.70
N GLU A 241 -35.32 -16.57 -3.24
CA GLU A 241 -35.58 -16.72 -4.68
C GLU A 241 -34.60 -15.87 -5.47
N LYS A 242 -33.97 -16.44 -6.50
CA LYS A 242 -32.99 -15.74 -7.34
C LYS A 242 -33.72 -14.71 -8.21
N PRO A 243 -33.52 -13.39 -8.00
CA PRO A 243 -34.09 -12.41 -8.89
C PRO A 243 -33.50 -12.55 -10.30
N SER A 244 -34.27 -12.20 -11.31
CA SER A 244 -33.78 -12.03 -12.67
C SER A 244 -32.75 -10.89 -12.75
N PHE A 245 -31.94 -10.86 -13.81
CA PHE A 245 -30.96 -9.79 -13.97
C PHE A 245 -31.62 -8.41 -14.08
N GLU A 246 -32.79 -8.31 -14.73
CA GLU A 246 -33.53 -7.04 -14.81
C GLU A 246 -34.04 -6.56 -13.45
N GLU A 247 -34.50 -7.48 -12.58
CA GLU A 247 -34.86 -7.14 -11.20
C GLU A 247 -33.63 -6.69 -10.40
N VAL A 248 -32.47 -7.32 -10.59
CA VAL A 248 -31.21 -6.88 -9.96
C VAL A 248 -30.80 -5.49 -10.43
N LYS A 249 -30.99 -5.17 -11.72
CA LYS A 249 -30.74 -3.82 -12.27
C LYS A 249 -31.65 -2.78 -11.62
N GLU A 250 -32.92 -3.11 -11.37
CA GLU A 250 -33.87 -2.19 -10.74
C GLU A 250 -33.60 -2.02 -9.23
N ILE A 251 -33.34 -3.12 -8.52
CA ILE A 251 -33.16 -3.12 -7.06
C ILE A 251 -31.75 -2.65 -6.65
N GLY A 252 -30.73 -2.97 -7.44
CA GLY A 252 -29.32 -2.64 -7.20
C GLY A 252 -28.64 -3.40 -6.05
N LYS A 253 -29.38 -4.26 -5.33
CA LYS A 253 -28.89 -4.98 -4.15
C LYS A 253 -29.60 -6.32 -3.97
N VAL A 254 -28.83 -7.36 -3.66
CA VAL A 254 -29.33 -8.68 -3.27
C VAL A 254 -28.72 -9.07 -1.93
N GLN A 255 -29.57 -9.25 -0.91
CA GLN A 255 -29.15 -9.60 0.46
C GLN A 255 -30.10 -10.64 1.06
N LYS A 256 -29.55 -11.63 1.77
CA LYS A 256 -30.38 -12.58 2.53
C LYS A 256 -30.97 -11.90 3.77
N PRO A 257 -32.18 -12.29 4.20
CA PRO A 257 -32.65 -11.98 5.54
C PRO A 257 -31.66 -12.52 6.58
N ILE A 258 -31.30 -11.69 7.56
CA ILE A 258 -30.47 -12.11 8.70
C ILE A 258 -31.43 -12.46 9.84
N ASP A 259 -31.36 -13.69 10.35
CA ASP A 259 -32.11 -14.10 11.55
C ASP A 259 -31.55 -13.37 12.78
N GLU A 260 -32.41 -12.96 13.71
CA GLU A 260 -32.04 -12.32 14.99
C GLU A 260 -31.09 -13.20 15.82
N THR A 261 -31.11 -14.51 15.60
CA THR A 261 -30.19 -15.46 16.27
C THR A 261 -28.84 -15.62 15.56
N THR A 262 -28.65 -14.98 14.40
CA THR A 262 -27.39 -15.01 13.65
C THR A 262 -26.33 -14.24 14.43
N ILE A 263 -25.52 -14.95 15.22
CA ILE A 263 -24.31 -14.38 15.79
C ILE A 263 -23.41 -14.02 14.61
N PRO A 264 -23.02 -12.74 14.44
CA PRO A 264 -22.06 -12.35 13.41
C PRO A 264 -20.83 -13.23 13.60
N ASN A 265 -20.58 -14.12 12.64
CA ASN A 265 -19.45 -15.03 12.69
C ASN A 265 -18.20 -14.16 12.67
N PRO A 266 -17.45 -14.02 13.77
CA PRO A 266 -16.22 -13.26 13.75
C PRO A 266 -15.21 -14.12 12.99
N MET A 267 -15.14 -13.93 11.67
CA MET A 267 -14.39 -14.70 10.69
C MET A 267 -14.82 -16.18 10.50
N PRO A 268 -15.60 -16.48 9.44
CA PRO A 268 -15.86 -17.85 8.98
C PRO A 268 -14.59 -18.68 8.74
N GLY A 269 -13.47 -18.04 8.39
CA GLY A 269 -12.19 -18.71 8.16
C GLY A 269 -11.36 -19.02 9.42
N LEU A 270 -11.64 -18.39 10.57
CA LEU A 270 -10.86 -18.61 11.80
C LEU A 270 -11.62 -19.41 12.86
N MET A 271 -12.96 -19.30 12.89
CA MET A 271 -13.79 -19.88 13.96
C MET A 271 -14.92 -20.79 13.46
N GLY A 272 -15.13 -20.92 12.14
CA GLY A 272 -16.13 -21.84 11.57
C GLY A 272 -15.81 -23.32 11.79
N TYR A 273 -14.58 -23.64 12.19
CA TYR A 273 -14.18 -24.95 12.66
C TYR A 273 -13.62 -24.77 14.07
N LEU A 274 -14.12 -25.52 15.05
CA LEU A 274 -13.56 -25.62 16.40
C LEU A 274 -12.14 -26.28 16.42
N GLN A 275 -11.48 -26.35 15.26
CA GLN A 275 -10.09 -26.72 15.06
C GLN A 275 -9.48 -25.71 14.08
N TYR A 276 -8.44 -25.00 14.51
CA TYR A 276 -7.67 -24.15 13.62
C TYR A 276 -7.06 -25.02 12.51
N THR A 277 -6.96 -24.54 11.27
CA THR A 277 -6.32 -25.27 10.16
C THR A 277 -4.80 -25.38 10.30
N THR A 278 -4.26 -24.99 11.44
CA THR A 278 -2.86 -25.15 11.81
C THR A 278 -2.55 -26.62 12.08
N GLU A 279 -1.28 -26.98 12.01
CA GLU A 279 -0.80 -28.36 12.24
C GLU A 279 -1.20 -28.93 13.62
N THR A 280 -1.49 -28.06 14.59
CA THR A 280 -1.84 -28.44 15.97
C THR A 280 -3.33 -28.35 16.28
N GLY A 281 -4.16 -27.88 15.34
CA GLY A 281 -5.57 -27.61 15.61
C GLY A 281 -5.82 -26.42 16.56
N LYS A 282 -4.78 -25.64 16.90
CA LYS A 282 -4.80 -24.52 17.88
C LYS A 282 -4.19 -23.25 17.28
N ILE A 283 -4.41 -22.09 17.90
CA ILE A 283 -3.63 -20.87 17.58
C ILE A 283 -2.14 -21.18 17.73
N GLN A 284 -1.36 -20.94 16.69
CA GLN A 284 0.09 -21.08 16.69
C GLN A 284 0.74 -19.72 16.98
N PHE A 285 1.17 -19.48 18.23
CA PHE A 285 2.01 -18.32 18.59
C PHE A 285 3.45 -18.45 18.10
N PHE A 286 3.81 -19.66 17.69
CA PHE A 286 5.07 -20.03 17.06
C PHE A 286 4.75 -20.83 15.80
N SER A 287 5.39 -20.49 14.68
CA SER A 287 5.24 -21.12 13.38
C SER A 287 6.44 -22.03 13.09
N PRO A 288 6.26 -23.36 13.17
CA PRO A 288 7.30 -24.32 12.78
C PRO A 288 7.71 -24.16 11.32
N PHE A 289 6.77 -23.80 10.44
CA PHE A 289 7.04 -23.54 9.02
C PHE A 289 8.15 -22.48 8.82
N TYR A 290 7.98 -21.28 9.40
CA TYR A 290 8.98 -20.21 9.28
C TYR A 290 10.30 -20.58 9.93
N TYR A 291 10.24 -21.31 11.05
CA TYR A 291 11.42 -21.78 11.76
C TYR A 291 12.29 -22.73 10.91
N TYR A 292 11.69 -23.80 10.38
CA TYR A 292 12.43 -24.81 9.61
C TYR A 292 12.88 -24.30 8.25
N ARG A 293 12.09 -23.44 7.61
CA ARG A 293 12.45 -22.83 6.32
C ARG A 293 13.74 -22.02 6.41
N ASP A 294 13.93 -21.27 7.49
CA ASP A 294 15.10 -20.41 7.67
C ASP A 294 16.33 -21.15 8.24
N LYS A 295 16.27 -22.49 8.33
CA LYS A 295 17.36 -23.38 8.78
C LYS A 295 17.87 -23.11 10.21
N CYS A 296 17.02 -22.62 11.11
CA CYS A 296 17.39 -22.57 12.52
C CYS A 296 17.46 -23.98 13.12
N ASP A 297 18.51 -24.28 13.90
CA ASP A 297 18.65 -25.56 14.63
C ASP A 297 17.90 -25.50 15.97
N LEU A 298 16.95 -26.42 16.19
CA LEU A 298 16.10 -26.47 17.40
C LEU A 298 16.90 -26.77 18.65
N GLU A 299 18.01 -27.50 18.51
CA GLU A 299 18.78 -27.95 19.66
C GLU A 299 19.67 -26.83 20.21
N ASN A 300 20.18 -25.94 19.34
CA ASN A 300 21.21 -24.96 19.71
C ASN A 300 20.83 -23.49 19.49
N GLN A 301 19.71 -23.21 18.79
CA GLN A 301 19.34 -21.84 18.33
C GLN A 301 20.49 -21.08 17.63
N GLU A 302 21.45 -21.78 17.03
CA GLU A 302 22.51 -21.14 16.27
C GLU A 302 21.97 -20.69 14.90
N GLY A 303 22.14 -19.40 14.62
CA GLY A 303 21.66 -18.75 13.39
C GLY A 303 20.48 -17.80 13.66
N SER A 304 20.66 -16.52 13.31
CA SER A 304 19.55 -15.56 13.34
C SER A 304 18.61 -15.81 12.14
N PRO A 305 17.30 -16.08 12.36
CA PRO A 305 16.37 -16.35 11.27
C PRO A 305 16.15 -15.09 10.40
N ARG A 306 15.76 -15.29 9.13
CA ARG A 306 15.37 -14.17 8.25
C ARG A 306 13.99 -13.63 8.64
N VAL A 307 13.12 -14.49 9.16
CA VAL A 307 11.79 -14.19 9.67
C VAL A 307 11.62 -14.79 11.07
N GLU A 308 11.13 -13.97 12.00
CA GLU A 308 10.84 -14.46 13.34
C GLU A 308 9.66 -15.43 13.33
N PRO A 309 9.84 -16.67 13.81
CA PRO A 309 8.78 -17.69 13.79
C PRO A 309 7.71 -17.40 14.84
N ARG A 310 7.85 -16.35 15.65
CA ARG A 310 6.93 -15.97 16.71
C ARG A 310 6.70 -14.48 16.68
N VAL A 311 5.57 -14.09 17.23
CA VAL A 311 5.29 -12.68 17.46
C VAL A 311 6.26 -12.12 18.51
N LYS A 312 6.92 -11.01 18.19
CA LYS A 312 7.76 -10.27 19.15
C LYS A 312 7.66 -8.77 18.91
N TYR A 313 7.97 -7.98 19.92
CA TYR A 313 8.19 -6.56 19.67
C TYR A 313 9.43 -6.37 18.82
N VAL A 314 9.28 -5.67 17.71
CA VAL A 314 10.39 -5.28 16.84
C VAL A 314 10.43 -3.76 16.84
N GLU A 315 11.47 -3.20 17.44
CA GLU A 315 11.69 -1.75 17.48
C GLU A 315 11.63 -1.19 16.05
N PRO A 316 10.77 -0.19 15.77
CA PRO A 316 10.77 0.48 14.48
C PRO A 316 12.12 1.17 14.25
N TYR A 317 12.59 1.15 12.99
CA TYR A 317 13.87 1.75 12.60
C TYR A 317 14.04 3.20 13.12
N GLU A 318 12.98 4.02 12.98
CA GLU A 318 12.88 5.39 13.50
C GLU A 318 11.67 5.55 14.43
N GLY A 319 11.55 4.64 15.41
CA GLY A 319 10.49 4.65 16.42
C GLY A 319 10.71 5.69 17.53
N TYR A 320 9.66 5.95 18.32
CA TYR A 320 9.70 6.87 19.48
C TYR A 320 10.76 6.46 20.52
N GLU A 321 11.14 5.18 20.57
CA GLU A 321 12.23 4.65 21.39
C GLU A 321 13.56 5.37 21.15
N LYS A 322 13.79 5.85 19.93
CA LYS A 322 14.98 6.63 19.60
C LYS A 322 15.04 7.94 20.37
N ILE A 323 13.90 8.61 20.57
CA ILE A 323 13.80 9.82 21.41
C ILE A 323 14.05 9.44 22.87
N MET A 324 13.40 8.38 23.37
CA MET A 324 13.53 7.95 24.76
C MET A 324 14.96 7.55 25.14
N ASN A 325 15.72 7.03 24.19
CA ASN A 325 17.08 6.55 24.37
C ASN A 325 18.16 7.58 23.95
N ASN A 326 17.79 8.82 23.61
CA ASN A 326 18.69 9.85 23.08
C ASN A 326 19.51 9.37 21.85
N ASN A 327 18.88 8.57 20.99
CA ASN A 327 19.43 8.04 19.74
C ASN A 327 18.61 8.56 18.55
N ASN A 328 18.32 9.85 18.57
CA ASN A 328 17.39 10.56 17.69
C ASN A 328 18.10 11.59 16.79
N VAL A 329 19.41 11.46 16.61
CA VAL A 329 20.19 12.31 15.71
C VAL A 329 20.21 11.66 14.32
N GLY A 330 19.65 12.37 13.35
CA GLY A 330 19.61 11.93 11.96
C GLY A 330 20.95 11.97 11.23
N VAL A 331 20.96 11.49 10.00
CA VAL A 331 22.10 11.54 9.07
C VAL A 331 22.59 12.98 8.90
N LYS A 332 21.68 13.97 8.90
CA LYS A 332 22.01 15.40 8.84
C LYS A 332 22.70 15.94 10.09
N GLY A 333 22.79 15.18 11.17
CA GLY A 333 23.28 15.65 12.47
C GLY A 333 22.26 16.48 13.25
N ILE A 334 21.01 16.54 12.77
CA ILE A 334 19.89 17.20 13.43
C ILE A 334 19.28 16.23 14.43
N GLU A 335 19.00 16.70 15.64
CA GLU A 335 18.22 15.96 16.61
C GLU A 335 16.72 16.08 16.29
N TYR A 336 16.06 14.96 16.05
CA TYR A 336 14.62 14.88 15.80
C TYR A 336 13.88 14.58 17.10
N THR A 337 13.06 15.51 17.59
CA THR A 337 12.41 15.37 18.90
C THR A 337 10.93 14.99 18.82
N MET A 338 10.40 14.76 17.62
CA MET A 338 9.02 14.34 17.42
C MET A 338 8.92 13.06 16.59
N GLN A 339 7.84 12.31 16.76
CA GLN A 339 7.42 11.25 15.83
C GLN A 339 6.18 11.71 15.07
N PHE A 340 6.12 11.51 13.75
CA PHE A 340 4.86 11.75 13.04
C PHE A 340 3.97 10.50 13.01
N THR A 341 2.66 10.69 12.91
CA THR A 341 1.68 9.60 12.73
C THR A 341 0.74 9.87 11.58
N THR A 342 0.35 8.81 10.89
CA THR A 342 -0.26 8.82 9.57
C THR A 342 -1.65 8.21 9.58
N LYS A 343 -2.49 8.63 10.53
CA LYS A 343 -3.85 8.11 10.69
C LYS A 343 -4.67 8.19 9.39
N HIS A 344 -5.56 7.23 9.18
CA HIS A 344 -6.59 7.38 8.15
C HIS A 344 -7.39 8.66 8.38
N ALA A 345 -7.52 9.45 7.32
CA ALA A 345 -8.36 10.63 7.33
C ALA A 345 -9.84 10.24 7.20
N ARG A 346 -10.72 11.01 7.85
CA ARG A 346 -12.16 10.71 7.87
C ARG A 346 -12.86 11.05 6.56
N ASN A 347 -12.27 11.95 5.79
CA ASN A 347 -12.86 12.64 4.65
C ASN A 347 -12.34 12.12 3.30
N ARG A 348 -11.46 11.12 3.29
CA ARG A 348 -10.89 10.52 2.08
C ARG A 348 -10.66 9.03 2.28
N ALA A 349 -10.70 8.29 1.18
CA ALA A 349 -10.37 6.87 1.15
C ALA A 349 -8.97 6.72 0.56
N HIS A 350 -7.96 6.63 1.42
CA HIS A 350 -6.57 6.74 1.00
C HIS A 350 -6.35 8.08 0.26
N THR A 351 -5.82 8.00 -0.96
CA THR A 351 -5.58 9.15 -1.84
C THR A 351 -6.82 9.56 -2.64
N VAL A 352 -7.90 8.77 -2.62
CA VAL A 352 -9.13 9.13 -3.32
C VAL A 352 -9.83 10.28 -2.60
N TYR A 353 -10.29 11.26 -3.38
CA TYR A 353 -10.97 12.49 -2.95
C TYR A 353 -10.09 13.67 -2.49
N ASP A 354 -8.76 13.56 -2.45
CA ASP A 354 -7.89 14.73 -2.15
C ASP A 354 -7.97 15.84 -3.23
N ASN A 355 -8.40 15.47 -4.44
CA ASN A 355 -8.64 16.39 -5.55
C ASN A 355 -9.98 17.12 -5.46
N VAL A 356 -10.89 16.73 -4.56
CA VAL A 356 -12.20 17.37 -4.40
C VAL A 356 -12.05 18.60 -3.50
N SER A 357 -12.12 19.80 -4.09
CA SER A 357 -11.90 21.06 -3.38
C SER A 357 -12.81 21.24 -2.18
N MET A 358 -14.12 20.98 -2.31
CA MET A 358 -15.08 21.15 -1.23
C MET A 358 -14.74 20.30 0.01
N ILE A 359 -14.30 19.06 -0.19
CA ILE A 359 -13.89 18.17 0.90
C ILE A 359 -12.61 18.70 1.54
N ARG A 360 -11.63 19.11 0.72
CA ARG A 360 -10.35 19.62 1.20
C ARG A 360 -10.50 20.92 1.98
N ASP A 361 -11.36 21.82 1.52
CA ASP A 361 -11.57 23.13 2.14
C ASP A 361 -12.26 23.02 3.51
N GLU A 362 -13.11 22.00 3.71
CA GLU A 362 -13.79 21.74 4.98
C GLU A 362 -12.88 21.05 6.01
N PHE A 363 -12.08 20.06 5.59
CA PHE A 363 -11.42 19.13 6.51
C PHE A 363 -9.90 19.28 6.63
N ASP A 364 -9.22 19.82 5.60
CA ASP A 364 -7.76 19.80 5.52
C ASP A 364 -7.15 21.21 5.40
N TYR A 365 -7.84 22.17 4.80
CA TYR A 365 -7.30 23.50 4.57
C TYR A 365 -7.71 24.49 5.67
N PRO A 366 -6.79 25.32 6.19
CA PRO A 366 -5.35 25.31 5.95
C PRO A 366 -4.58 24.32 6.85
N LYS A 367 -5.27 23.59 7.75
CA LYS A 367 -4.66 22.82 8.84
C LYS A 367 -4.55 21.31 8.53
N ARG A 368 -3.53 20.95 7.77
CA ARG A 368 -3.29 19.54 7.38
C ARG A 368 -2.57 18.73 8.46
N ALA A 369 -1.75 19.39 9.27
CA ALA A 369 -1.08 18.74 10.40
C ALA A 369 -1.80 19.04 11.71
N ILE A 370 -1.66 18.17 12.72
CA ILE A 370 -2.17 18.42 14.07
C ILE A 370 -1.05 18.21 15.09
N MET A 371 -0.83 19.19 15.97
CA MET A 371 0.22 19.19 17.01
C MET A 371 -0.35 19.48 18.40
N ASN A 372 0.31 18.96 19.44
CA ASN A 372 -0.03 19.23 20.83
C ASN A 372 0.29 20.70 21.23
N PRO A 373 -0.52 21.36 22.08
CA PRO A 373 -0.25 22.72 22.56
C PRO A 373 1.10 22.92 23.23
N ALA A 374 1.60 21.95 24.00
CA ALA A 374 2.88 22.05 24.69
C ALA A 374 4.04 22.07 23.68
N ASP A 375 4.00 21.22 22.66
CA ASP A 375 5.04 21.17 21.62
C ASP A 375 5.02 22.39 20.71
N ALA A 376 3.81 22.92 20.44
CA ALA A 376 3.65 24.17 19.72
C ALA A 376 4.24 25.35 20.49
N SER A 377 3.97 25.43 21.80
CA SER A 377 4.53 26.45 22.67
C SER A 377 6.05 26.38 22.75
N LYS A 378 6.63 25.18 22.86
CA LYS A 378 8.10 24.97 22.86
C LYS A 378 8.76 25.50 21.57
N ARG A 379 8.01 25.50 20.45
CA ARG A 379 8.50 25.89 19.11
C ARG A 379 8.03 27.27 18.65
N GLY A 380 7.27 28.01 19.48
CA GLY A 380 6.69 29.31 19.10
C GLY A 380 5.70 29.23 17.93
N ILE A 381 5.04 28.08 17.77
CA ILE A 381 4.06 27.78 16.72
C ILE A 381 2.65 28.09 17.26
N HIS A 382 1.86 28.81 16.47
CA HIS A 382 0.46 29.10 16.76
C HIS A 382 -0.48 28.30 15.84
N ASP A 383 -1.73 28.18 16.25
CA ASP A 383 -2.78 27.53 15.45
C ASP A 383 -2.96 28.24 14.09
N GLY A 384 -2.88 27.45 13.01
CA GLY A 384 -2.94 27.94 11.63
C GLY A 384 -1.61 28.37 11.04
N ASP A 385 -0.51 28.41 11.80
CA ASP A 385 0.81 28.70 11.26
C ASP A 385 1.19 27.68 10.18
N THR A 386 1.86 28.13 9.13
CA THR A 386 2.55 27.24 8.18
C THR A 386 3.89 26.82 8.76
N VAL A 387 4.13 25.52 8.80
CA VAL A 387 5.33 24.91 9.38
C VAL A 387 5.97 23.94 8.39
N TYR A 388 7.26 23.72 8.57
CA TYR A 388 8.02 22.64 7.96
C TYR A 388 8.01 21.45 8.90
N ILE A 389 7.66 20.28 8.39
CA ILE A 389 7.81 18.99 9.05
C ILE A 389 8.83 18.23 8.23
N PHE A 390 9.94 17.83 8.82
CA PHE A 390 11.08 17.31 8.07
C PHE A 390 11.85 16.26 8.85
N ASN A 391 12.59 15.45 8.10
CA ASN A 391 13.58 14.51 8.60
C ASN A 391 14.65 14.25 7.53
N ASP A 392 15.41 13.17 7.62
CA ASP A 392 16.44 12.88 6.63
C ASP A 392 15.85 12.54 5.25
N TRP A 393 14.62 12.04 5.19
CA TRP A 393 13.98 11.52 3.96
C TRP A 393 13.27 12.60 3.14
N GLY A 394 12.87 13.70 3.77
CA GLY A 394 12.19 14.78 3.08
C GLY A 394 11.73 15.91 3.97
N CYS A 395 11.02 16.84 3.34
CA CYS A 395 10.44 18.00 4.00
C CYS A 395 9.07 18.32 3.40
N VAL A 396 8.10 18.57 4.28
CA VAL A 396 6.73 18.92 3.98
C VAL A 396 6.44 20.29 4.57
N LYS A 397 5.74 21.17 3.84
CA LYS A 397 5.35 22.51 4.29
C LYS A 397 3.83 22.65 4.27
N VAL A 398 3.21 22.66 5.45
CA VAL A 398 1.76 22.68 5.61
C VAL A 398 1.31 23.52 6.80
N GLY A 399 0.05 23.93 6.82
CA GLY A 399 -0.53 24.54 8.02
C GLY A 399 -0.78 23.52 9.12
N VAL A 400 -0.59 23.93 10.37
CA VAL A 400 -0.78 23.09 11.56
C VAL A 400 -1.95 23.56 12.42
N GLY A 401 -2.79 22.64 12.84
CA GLY A 401 -3.82 22.85 13.86
C GLY A 401 -3.30 22.44 15.24
N ILE A 402 -3.60 23.24 16.27
CA ILE A 402 -3.20 22.91 17.65
C ILE A 402 -4.36 22.25 18.39
N SER A 403 -4.14 21.05 18.93
CA SER A 403 -5.18 20.28 19.62
C SER A 403 -4.62 19.43 20.77
N PRO A 404 -5.23 19.42 21.96
CA PRO A 404 -4.82 18.54 23.06
C PRO A 404 -5.20 17.06 22.84
N THR A 405 -5.84 16.73 21.72
CA THR A 405 -6.24 15.34 21.38
C THR A 405 -5.09 14.48 20.88
N ILE A 406 -3.90 15.06 20.68
CA ILE A 406 -2.68 14.37 20.28
C ILE A 406 -1.67 14.42 21.42
N ASN A 407 -0.88 13.35 21.58
CA ASN A 407 0.13 13.28 22.64
C ASN A 407 1.26 14.28 22.39
N GLU A 408 1.94 14.70 23.46
CA GLU A 408 3.22 15.41 23.35
C GLU A 408 4.27 14.52 22.65
N GLY A 409 5.19 15.15 21.93
CA GLY A 409 6.20 14.48 21.11
C GLY A 409 5.66 13.87 19.81
N VAL A 410 4.39 14.10 19.47
CA VAL A 410 3.74 13.52 18.28
C VAL A 410 3.08 14.60 17.42
N ILE A 411 3.28 14.50 16.10
CA ILE A 411 2.55 15.31 15.11
C ILE A 411 1.76 14.39 14.17
N SER A 412 0.49 14.70 13.92
CA SER A 412 -0.33 13.91 12.99
C SER A 412 -0.35 14.55 11.61
N LEU A 413 0.01 13.75 10.61
CA LEU A 413 -0.13 14.03 9.18
C LEU A 413 -1.09 12.99 8.60
N PRO A 414 -2.40 13.25 8.50
CA PRO A 414 -3.36 12.23 8.11
C PRO A 414 -3.10 11.72 6.69
N HIS A 415 -3.10 10.41 6.51
CA HIS A 415 -2.72 9.72 5.29
C HIS A 415 -3.55 10.14 4.07
N GLY A 416 -2.90 10.18 2.89
CA GLY A 416 -3.57 10.19 1.60
C GLY A 416 -3.67 11.55 0.93
N VAL A 417 -3.00 12.57 1.47
CA VAL A 417 -2.92 13.86 0.78
C VAL A 417 -1.98 13.73 -0.43
N TRP A 418 -2.35 14.34 -1.56
CA TRP A 418 -1.52 14.26 -2.75
C TRP A 418 -0.26 15.12 -2.61
N TYR A 419 0.88 14.53 -2.96
CA TYR A 419 2.15 15.20 -3.14
C TYR A 419 1.98 16.34 -4.14
N ARG A 420 2.48 17.52 -3.78
CA ARG A 420 2.47 18.71 -4.62
C ARG A 420 3.85 19.33 -4.54
N LYS A 421 4.54 19.35 -5.68
CA LYS A 421 5.86 19.94 -5.83
C LYS A 421 5.85 21.41 -5.42
N GLY A 422 6.57 21.76 -4.36
CA GLY A 422 6.85 23.15 -3.98
C GLY A 422 8.03 23.75 -4.73
N SER A 423 8.18 25.08 -4.65
CA SER A 423 9.31 25.81 -5.24
C SER A 423 10.60 25.72 -4.42
N GLU A 424 10.48 25.48 -3.11
CA GLU A 424 11.62 25.29 -2.20
C GLU A 424 12.20 23.88 -2.37
N THR A 425 13.48 23.74 -2.04
CA THR A 425 14.22 22.47 -2.14
C THR A 425 14.77 22.05 -0.79
N TYR A 426 14.97 20.75 -0.61
CA TYR A 426 15.48 20.16 0.61
C TYR A 426 16.52 19.07 0.29
N GLY A 427 17.57 18.97 1.10
CA GLY A 427 18.54 17.88 1.01
C GLY A 427 18.05 16.63 1.75
N ALA A 428 17.56 15.65 0.99
CA ALA A 428 17.15 14.33 1.49
C ALA A 428 18.30 13.31 1.37
N TRP A 429 18.37 12.36 2.29
CA TRP A 429 19.44 11.36 2.39
C TRP A 429 18.86 9.96 2.25
N TYR A 430 19.33 9.20 1.28
CA TYR A 430 18.91 7.82 1.05
C TYR A 430 20.06 6.85 1.28
N ASP A 431 19.77 5.65 1.74
CA ASP A 431 20.75 4.59 2.04
C ASP A 431 21.14 3.76 0.79
N ILE A 432 20.86 4.30 -0.39
CA ILE A 432 21.14 3.68 -1.69
C ILE A 432 21.63 4.74 -2.67
N ASP A 433 22.62 4.38 -3.48
CA ASP A 433 23.07 5.24 -4.58
C ASP A 433 22.14 5.09 -5.77
N LEU A 434 21.39 6.16 -6.02
CA LEU A 434 20.47 6.33 -7.14
C LEU A 434 21.13 6.95 -8.38
N GLY A 435 22.44 7.27 -8.32
CA GLY A 435 23.14 8.06 -9.31
C GLY A 435 22.88 9.56 -9.13
N ASN A 436 23.85 10.40 -9.49
CA ASN A 436 23.75 11.88 -9.40
C ASN A 436 23.53 12.43 -7.98
N SER A 437 23.92 11.70 -6.93
CA SER A 437 23.93 12.26 -5.56
C SER A 437 24.86 13.48 -5.50
N VAL A 438 24.46 14.52 -4.77
CA VAL A 438 25.29 15.73 -4.63
C VAL A 438 26.37 15.60 -3.56
N GLU A 439 26.20 14.66 -2.63
CA GLU A 439 27.07 14.41 -1.49
C GLU A 439 26.82 12.98 -0.98
N ASN A 440 27.80 12.38 -0.32
CA ASN A 440 27.58 11.16 0.45
C ASN A 440 28.21 11.29 1.85
N LYS A 441 27.70 10.49 2.79
CA LYS A 441 28.13 10.47 4.19
C LYS A 441 28.06 9.05 4.73
N VAL A 442 29.06 8.65 5.50
CA VAL A 442 29.06 7.37 6.22
C VAL A 442 28.57 7.59 7.64
N VAL A 443 27.56 6.84 8.07
CA VAL A 443 27.02 6.84 9.43
C VAL A 443 26.95 5.39 9.90
N GLY A 444 27.79 5.04 10.88
CA GLY A 444 27.98 3.65 11.28
C GLY A 444 28.61 2.83 10.16
N ASP A 445 27.95 1.76 9.74
CA ASP A 445 28.33 0.86 8.66
C ASP A 445 27.62 1.17 7.32
N LYS A 446 26.71 2.16 7.30
CA LYS A 446 25.92 2.54 6.13
C LYS A 446 26.46 3.81 5.48
N THR A 447 26.40 3.85 4.15
CA THR A 447 26.63 5.05 3.36
C THR A 447 25.29 5.63 2.93
N TYR A 448 25.09 6.92 3.18
CA TYR A 448 23.93 7.68 2.78
C TYR A 448 24.32 8.66 1.67
N TYR A 449 23.43 8.83 0.70
CA TYR A 449 23.60 9.64 -0.49
C TYR A 449 22.57 10.77 -0.47
N LYS A 450 23.04 12.00 -0.65
CA LYS A 450 22.22 13.21 -0.60
C LYS A 450 21.66 13.53 -1.98
N TYR A 451 20.37 13.83 -2.01
CA TYR A 451 19.63 14.27 -3.18
C TYR A 451 18.89 15.57 -2.88
N ILE A 452 18.86 16.46 -3.87
CA ILE A 452 18.07 17.68 -3.79
C ILE A 452 16.66 17.37 -4.28
N VAL A 453 15.69 17.42 -3.38
CA VAL A 453 14.28 17.15 -3.66
C VAL A 453 13.45 18.41 -3.41
N ASN A 454 12.24 18.47 -3.94
CA ASN A 454 11.34 19.59 -3.66
C ASN A 454 10.68 19.42 -2.29
N VAL A 455 10.50 20.54 -1.58
CA VAL A 455 9.64 20.59 -0.40
C VAL A 455 8.21 20.32 -0.86
N ASP A 456 7.55 19.34 -0.24
CA ASP A 456 6.16 19.01 -0.54
C ASP A 456 5.21 20.02 0.12
N ILE A 457 4.43 20.73 -0.69
CA ILE A 457 3.38 21.66 -0.22
C ILE A 457 2.00 20.98 -0.18
N GLY A 458 1.95 19.70 -0.56
CA GLY A 458 0.81 18.82 -0.48
C GLY A 458 0.55 18.37 0.95
N GLY A 459 1.55 17.91 1.68
CA GLY A 459 1.29 17.22 2.94
C GLY A 459 1.24 15.70 2.81
N CYS A 460 1.83 15.17 1.73
CA CYS A 460 2.05 13.75 1.53
C CYS A 460 3.07 13.25 2.56
N GLU A 461 2.55 12.55 3.55
CA GLU A 461 3.32 12.00 4.66
C GLU A 461 4.38 10.99 4.21
N ASN A 462 4.14 10.31 3.08
CA ASN A 462 5.07 9.34 2.54
C ASN A 462 6.38 9.99 2.02
N GLY A 463 6.39 11.31 1.80
CA GLY A 463 7.63 12.06 1.56
C GLY A 463 8.58 12.10 2.77
N LEU A 464 8.10 11.77 3.97
CA LEU A 464 8.88 11.72 5.21
C LEU A 464 9.20 10.28 5.65
N THR A 465 8.85 9.29 4.83
CA THR A 465 9.01 7.87 5.16
C THR A 465 10.25 7.28 4.48
N HIS A 466 10.85 6.29 5.13
CA HIS A 466 11.94 5.49 4.58
C HIS A 466 11.35 4.23 3.93
N ASP A 467 12.13 3.61 3.04
CA ASP A 467 11.69 2.37 2.39
C ASP A 467 11.66 1.21 3.39
N LYS A 468 10.47 0.63 3.60
CA LYS A 468 10.25 -0.36 4.66
C LYS A 468 11.11 -1.62 4.50
N ASP A 469 11.88 -1.93 5.52
CA ASP A 469 12.29 -3.31 5.81
C ASP A 469 11.21 -3.92 6.71
N PHE A 470 10.28 -4.67 6.12
CA PHE A 470 9.00 -5.06 6.74
C PHE A 470 8.98 -5.80 8.10
N GLY A 471 10.02 -5.96 8.93
CA GLY A 471 10.04 -6.76 10.18
C GLY A 471 9.60 -8.25 10.14
N SER A 472 8.99 -8.70 9.04
CA SER A 472 8.65 -10.07 8.67
C SER A 472 9.27 -10.44 7.28
N PRO A 473 10.43 -9.87 6.87
CA PRO A 473 10.48 -9.06 5.65
C PRO A 473 11.54 -9.46 4.63
N LYS A 474 11.77 -10.75 4.47
CA LYS A 474 12.64 -11.23 3.39
C LYS A 474 11.98 -12.29 2.53
N ASP A 475 10.66 -12.47 2.68
CA ASP A 475 9.96 -13.52 1.97
C ASP A 475 8.86 -12.97 1.03
N PRO A 476 9.01 -13.13 -0.29
CA PRO A 476 8.00 -12.77 -1.27
C PRO A 476 6.70 -13.61 -1.17
N LEU A 477 6.66 -14.65 -0.32
CA LEU A 477 5.49 -15.50 -0.05
C LEU A 477 4.57 -14.94 1.04
N CYS A 478 4.99 -13.91 1.78
CA CYS A 478 4.12 -13.19 2.71
C CYS A 478 3.19 -12.26 1.91
N GLY A 479 2.17 -12.86 1.28
CA GLY A 479 1.21 -12.18 0.41
C GLY A 479 0.55 -10.97 1.07
N GLN A 480 0.40 -9.92 0.26
CA GLN A 480 -0.23 -8.63 0.55
C GLN A 480 0.38 -7.87 1.73
N VAL A 481 1.29 -6.95 1.41
CA VAL A 481 1.79 -5.95 2.35
C VAL A 481 1.13 -4.63 2.01
N GLY A 482 0.32 -4.12 2.95
CA GLY A 482 -0.52 -2.96 2.73
C GLY A 482 0.28 -1.66 2.66
N ASP A 483 -0.19 -0.76 1.81
CA ASP A 483 0.57 0.36 1.25
C ASP A 483 1.00 1.42 2.28
N ASN A 484 0.31 1.54 3.42
CA ASN A 484 0.36 2.78 4.19
C ASN A 484 1.11 2.64 5.51
N HIS A 485 1.75 3.71 6.00
CA HIS A 485 2.39 3.80 7.31
C HIS A 485 1.33 4.06 8.40
N PHE A 486 1.55 3.61 9.65
CA PHE A 486 0.71 4.02 10.81
C PHE A 486 1.57 4.54 11.99
N ASN A 487 2.86 4.20 12.02
CA ASN A 487 3.86 4.82 12.88
C ASN A 487 4.86 5.49 11.94
N GLY A 488 4.81 6.82 11.85
CA GLY A 488 5.76 7.56 11.05
C GLY A 488 7.15 7.51 11.67
N ASN A 489 8.10 8.00 10.92
CA ASN A 489 9.48 8.13 11.35
C ASN A 489 9.61 9.29 12.35
N LEU A 490 10.80 9.41 12.91
CA LEU A 490 11.20 10.63 13.60
C LEU A 490 11.14 11.81 12.63
N CYS A 491 10.85 12.97 13.19
CA CYS A 491 10.83 14.24 12.50
C CYS A 491 11.10 15.39 13.47
N GLU A 492 11.30 16.57 12.89
CA GLU A 492 11.26 17.82 13.61
C GLU A 492 10.31 18.80 12.91
N VAL A 493 9.85 19.80 13.66
CA VAL A 493 8.90 20.80 13.19
C VAL A 493 9.44 22.20 13.45
N SER A 494 9.41 23.05 12.42
CA SER A 494 9.94 24.42 12.50
C SER A 494 9.09 25.40 11.69
N LYS A 495 9.07 26.67 12.10
CA LYS A 495 8.52 27.77 11.29
C LYS A 495 9.46 28.22 10.17
N VAL A 496 10.74 27.93 10.33
CA VAL A 496 11.80 28.33 9.40
C VAL A 496 12.24 27.11 8.60
N HIS A 497 12.60 27.35 7.34
CA HIS A 497 13.09 26.29 6.46
C HIS A 497 14.28 25.57 7.12
N PRO A 498 14.32 24.21 7.11
CA PRO A 498 15.29 23.42 7.86
C PRO A 498 16.76 23.64 7.47
N ASP A 499 17.03 24.08 6.24
CA ASP A 499 18.40 24.42 5.83
C ASP A 499 18.90 25.77 6.42
N ASN A 500 18.05 26.50 7.15
CA ASN A 500 18.43 27.71 7.90
C ASN A 500 18.47 27.49 9.42
N LEU A 501 18.35 26.24 9.88
CA LEU A 501 18.37 25.87 11.30
C LEU A 501 19.79 25.69 11.85
#